data_AF-A0A2E2NYZ5-F1
#
_entry.id   AF-A0A2E2NYZ5-F1
#
_cell.length_a   1.000
_cell.length_b   1.000
_cell.length_c   1.000
_cell.angle_alpha   90.00
_cell.angle_beta   90.00
_cell.angle_gamma   90.00
#
_symmetry.space_group_name_H-M   'P 1'
#
loop_
_entity.id
_entity.type
_entity.pdbx_description
1 polymer ?
#
loop_
_entity_poly.entity_id
_entity_poly.type
_entity_poly.pdbx_seq_one_letter_code
_entity_poly.pdbx_strand_id
1 'polypeptide(L)'
;MGSFVDQINEAKRAQLQLNKLYKSTINLIDSLKNRSRKYMNQVSNIEDGLLEPDEDFKAMEQNIKALGSDISEFNESIEKQINGFSKEIKALTKMYKDACLSYSGEKGELSAILEARKRLLYLDAVIRKFRHKINSLQQMNNILFSFSEELKRVKKDYKRNLILVNSELAISLEDCAETIRKIELLN
;
A
#
# COMPACT_ATOMS: atom_id res chain seq x y z
N MET A 1 -17.88 0.77 -27.50
CA MET A 1 -17.28 1.64 -26.46
C MET A 1 -18.43 2.32 -25.73
N GLY A 2 -18.43 2.34 -24.39
CA GLY A 2 -19.45 3.07 -23.62
C GLY A 2 -19.34 4.59 -23.82
N SER A 3 -20.37 5.35 -23.45
CA SER A 3 -20.32 6.82 -23.54
C SER A 3 -19.31 7.41 -22.54
N PHE A 4 -18.87 8.66 -22.76
CA PHE A 4 -18.05 9.42 -21.80
C PHE A 4 -18.63 9.37 -20.38
N VAL A 5 -19.95 9.57 -20.28
CA VAL A 5 -20.68 9.55 -19.01
C VAL A 5 -20.63 8.18 -18.34
N ASP A 6 -20.76 7.10 -19.12
CA ASP A 6 -20.66 5.72 -18.59
C ASP A 6 -19.26 5.45 -18.04
N GLN A 7 -18.23 5.80 -18.81
CA GLN A 7 -16.82 5.60 -18.42
C GLN A 7 -16.47 6.38 -17.14
N ILE A 8 -16.91 7.63 -17.04
CA ILE A 8 -16.74 8.44 -15.82
C ILE A 8 -17.44 7.76 -14.63
N ASN A 9 -18.71 7.35 -14.79
CA ASN A 9 -19.48 6.75 -13.71
C ASN A 9 -18.92 5.40 -13.24
N GLU A 10 -18.46 4.57 -14.17
CA GLU A 10 -17.76 3.31 -13.86
C GLU A 10 -16.47 3.58 -13.09
N ALA A 11 -15.67 4.58 -13.51
CA ALA A 11 -14.46 4.96 -12.79
C ALA A 11 -14.77 5.47 -11.37
N LYS A 12 -15.89 6.18 -11.16
CA LYS A 12 -16.34 6.57 -9.81
C LYS A 12 -16.63 5.35 -8.94
N ARG A 13 -17.25 4.30 -9.49
CA ARG A 13 -17.55 3.05 -8.76
C ARG A 13 -16.28 2.27 -8.43
N ALA A 14 -15.37 2.13 -9.39
CA ALA A 14 -14.07 1.49 -9.18
C ALA A 14 -13.28 2.19 -8.06
N GLN A 15 -13.33 3.53 -8.01
CA GLN A 15 -12.68 4.30 -6.96
C GLN A 15 -13.21 4.00 -5.54
N LEU A 16 -14.53 3.76 -5.40
CA LEU A 16 -15.12 3.39 -4.12
C LEU A 16 -14.65 1.99 -3.66
N GLN A 17 -14.49 1.05 -4.59
CA GLN A 17 -13.95 -0.28 -4.29
C GLN A 17 -12.48 -0.19 -3.90
N LEU A 18 -11.69 0.60 -4.63
CA LEU A 18 -10.28 0.86 -4.34
C LEU A 18 -10.07 1.43 -2.93
N ASN A 19 -10.94 2.34 -2.48
CA ASN A 19 -10.88 2.88 -1.11
C ASN A 19 -11.09 1.81 -0.03
N LYS A 20 -11.93 0.79 -0.29
CA LYS A 20 -12.12 -0.33 0.66
C LYS A 20 -10.86 -1.19 0.75
N LEU A 21 -10.30 -1.56 -0.39
CA LEU A 21 -9.04 -2.32 -0.46
C LEU A 21 -7.89 -1.55 0.21
N TYR A 22 -7.76 -0.26 -0.06
CA TYR A 22 -6.76 0.59 0.57
C TYR A 22 -6.84 0.55 2.11
N LYS A 23 -8.04 0.71 2.67
CA LYS A 23 -8.23 0.69 4.12
C LYS A 23 -7.84 -0.65 4.74
N SER A 24 -8.24 -1.77 4.13
CA SER A 24 -7.85 -3.09 4.63
C SER A 24 -6.33 -3.30 4.59
N THR A 25 -5.68 -2.88 3.51
CA THR A 25 -4.24 -3.06 3.33
C THR A 25 -3.43 -2.18 4.28
N ILE A 26 -3.85 -0.94 4.51
CA ILE A 26 -3.20 -0.05 5.47
C ILE A 26 -3.34 -0.57 6.89
N ASN A 27 -4.50 -1.10 7.27
CA ASN A 27 -4.68 -1.68 8.60
C ASN A 27 -3.72 -2.85 8.83
N LEU A 28 -3.54 -3.73 7.84
CA LEU A 28 -2.58 -4.83 7.91
C LEU A 28 -1.15 -4.32 8.15
N ILE A 29 -0.74 -3.27 7.42
CA ILE A 29 0.59 -2.65 7.55
C ILE A 29 0.77 -1.98 8.89
N ASP A 30 -0.23 -1.22 9.35
CA ASP A 30 -0.15 -0.49 10.61
C ASP A 30 -0.13 -1.44 11.81
N SER A 31 -0.90 -2.55 11.77
CA SER A 31 -0.82 -3.61 12.77
C SER A 31 0.58 -4.19 12.88
N LEU A 32 1.17 -4.61 11.76
CA LEU A 32 2.52 -5.16 11.75
C LEU A 32 3.55 -4.10 12.21
N LYS A 33 3.42 -2.86 11.76
CA LYS A 33 4.30 -1.75 12.17
C LYS A 33 4.27 -1.52 13.68
N ASN A 34 3.09 -1.55 14.29
CA ASN A 34 2.95 -1.36 15.74
C ASN A 34 3.62 -2.50 16.50
N ARG A 35 3.47 -3.76 16.03
CA ARG A 35 4.17 -4.90 16.62
C ARG A 35 5.69 -4.77 16.50
N SER A 36 6.18 -4.49 15.30
CA SER A 36 7.61 -4.30 15.04
C SER A 36 8.20 -3.20 15.91
N ARG A 37 7.47 -2.10 16.12
CA ARG A 37 7.90 -1.00 17.00
C ARG A 37 8.01 -1.45 18.45
N LYS A 38 7.05 -2.24 18.96
CA LYS A 38 7.11 -2.79 20.31
C LYS A 38 8.38 -3.62 20.51
N TYR A 39 8.70 -4.49 19.55
CA TYR A 39 9.89 -5.34 19.63
C TYR A 39 11.19 -4.53 19.46
N MET A 40 11.22 -3.53 18.57
CA MET A 40 12.36 -2.59 18.45
C MET A 40 12.67 -1.89 19.78
N ASN A 41 11.65 -1.42 20.50
CA ASN A 41 11.85 -0.78 21.81
C ASN A 41 12.44 -1.77 22.82
N GLN A 42 12.00 -3.02 22.82
CA GLN A 42 12.57 -4.05 23.69
C GLN A 42 14.03 -4.30 23.36
N VAL A 43 14.38 -4.43 22.07
CA VAL A 43 15.78 -4.58 21.62
C VAL A 43 16.63 -3.38 22.08
N SER A 44 16.12 -2.15 21.95
CA SER A 44 16.81 -0.94 22.44
C SER A 44 17.07 -1.00 23.94
N ASN A 45 16.08 -1.41 24.75
CA ASN A 45 16.25 -1.54 26.20
C ASN A 45 17.35 -2.55 26.57
N ILE A 46 17.57 -3.59 25.75
CA ILE A 46 18.67 -4.54 25.94
C ILE A 46 20.02 -3.88 25.70
N GLU A 47 20.12 -3.16 24.57
CA GLU A 47 21.35 -2.44 24.20
C GLU A 47 21.73 -1.40 25.25
N ASP A 48 20.73 -0.75 25.86
CA ASP A 48 20.91 0.25 26.93
C ASP A 48 21.09 -0.37 28.33
N GLY A 49 21.01 -1.70 28.47
CA GLY A 49 21.15 -2.40 29.76
C GLY A 49 20.02 -2.13 30.76
N LEU A 50 18.82 -1.78 30.27
CA LEU A 50 17.66 -1.36 31.06
C LEU A 50 16.69 -2.52 31.39
N LEU A 51 17.15 -3.78 31.29
CA LEU A 51 16.29 -4.95 31.50
C LEU A 51 16.32 -5.49 32.94
N GLU A 52 15.16 -5.88 33.43
CA GLU A 52 15.02 -6.80 34.55
C GLU A 52 15.07 -8.26 34.03
N PRO A 53 16.07 -9.06 34.42
CA PRO A 53 16.43 -10.29 33.71
C PRO A 53 15.26 -11.24 33.42
N ASP A 54 14.48 -11.67 34.40
CA ASP A 54 13.60 -12.82 34.20
C ASP A 54 12.24 -12.49 33.55
N GLU A 55 11.68 -11.31 33.80
CA GLU A 55 10.38 -10.90 33.24
C GLU A 55 10.53 -10.35 31.82
N ASP A 56 11.58 -9.56 31.56
CA ASP A 56 11.77 -8.94 30.26
C ASP A 56 12.20 -9.96 29.20
N PHE A 57 13.04 -10.95 29.54
CA PHE A 57 13.40 -12.01 28.57
C PHE A 57 12.19 -12.86 28.16
N LYS A 58 11.28 -13.19 29.10
CA LYS A 58 10.04 -13.93 28.78
C LYS A 58 9.11 -13.08 27.90
N ALA A 59 8.94 -11.80 28.23
CA ALA A 59 8.12 -10.88 27.44
C ALA A 59 8.70 -10.68 26.03
N MET A 60 10.02 -10.66 25.91
CA MET A 60 10.74 -10.58 24.64
C MET A 60 10.49 -11.82 23.78
N GLU A 61 10.68 -13.03 24.32
CA GLU A 61 10.47 -14.28 23.58
C GLU A 61 9.01 -14.38 23.07
N GLN A 62 8.04 -14.00 23.89
CA GLN A 62 6.64 -13.94 23.49
C GLN A 62 6.39 -12.92 22.36
N ASN A 63 7.00 -11.74 22.43
CA ASN A 63 6.85 -10.73 21.38
C ASN A 63 7.56 -11.13 20.07
N ILE A 64 8.68 -11.87 20.13
CA ILE A 64 9.34 -12.46 18.96
C ILE A 64 8.41 -13.43 18.24
N LYS A 65 7.82 -14.37 19.00
CA LYS A 65 6.87 -15.35 18.45
C LYS A 65 5.66 -14.67 17.83
N ALA A 66 5.08 -13.70 18.55
CA ALA A 66 3.95 -12.92 18.05
C ALA A 66 4.31 -12.14 16.78
N LEU A 67 5.48 -11.50 16.72
CA LEU A 67 5.94 -10.80 15.52
C LEU A 67 6.19 -11.77 14.35
N GLY A 68 6.74 -12.95 14.62
CA GLY A 68 6.89 -14.00 13.61
C GLY A 68 5.55 -14.42 13.00
N SER A 69 4.53 -14.61 13.84
CA SER A 69 3.15 -14.86 13.41
C SER A 69 2.58 -13.70 12.59
N ASP A 70 2.68 -12.47 13.10
CA ASP A 70 2.18 -11.26 12.42
C ASP A 70 2.85 -11.07 11.04
N ILE A 71 4.15 -11.39 10.90
CA ILE A 71 4.86 -11.35 9.60
C ILE A 71 4.37 -12.48 8.68
N SER A 72 4.05 -13.65 9.22
CA SER A 72 3.54 -14.78 8.43
C SER A 72 2.15 -14.45 7.87
N GLU A 73 1.24 -13.96 8.71
CA GLU A 73 -0.08 -13.48 8.30
C GLU A 73 0.00 -12.33 7.29
N PHE A 74 0.92 -11.40 7.51
CA PHE A 74 1.23 -10.35 6.54
C PHE A 74 1.63 -10.95 5.20
N ASN A 75 2.52 -11.96 5.19
CA ASN A 75 3.00 -12.58 3.96
C ASN A 75 1.90 -13.30 3.19
N GLU A 76 0.97 -13.95 3.88
CA GLU A 76 -0.17 -14.63 3.27
C GLU A 76 -1.18 -13.65 2.65
N SER A 77 -1.34 -12.47 3.27
CA SER A 77 -2.42 -11.53 2.91
C SER A 77 -1.97 -10.44 1.93
N ILE A 78 -0.74 -9.93 2.07
CA ILE A 78 -0.31 -8.70 1.40
C ILE A 78 -0.24 -8.85 -0.12
N GLU A 79 0.17 -10.03 -0.61
CA GLU A 79 0.29 -10.32 -2.05
C GLU A 79 -1.09 -10.22 -2.74
N LYS A 80 -2.10 -10.89 -2.18
CA LYS A 80 -3.47 -10.83 -2.71
C LYS A 80 -4.02 -9.40 -2.66
N GLN A 81 -3.79 -8.70 -1.55
CA GLN A 81 -4.26 -7.34 -1.36
C GLN A 81 -3.62 -6.35 -2.34
N ILE A 82 -2.31 -6.44 -2.55
CA ILE A 82 -1.62 -5.52 -3.47
C ILE A 82 -1.95 -5.80 -4.93
N ASN A 83 -2.06 -7.06 -5.32
CA ASN A 83 -2.47 -7.44 -6.67
C ASN A 83 -3.89 -6.95 -6.96
N GLY A 84 -4.81 -7.07 -5.99
CA GLY A 84 -6.16 -6.51 -6.08
C GLY A 84 -6.13 -4.98 -6.22
N PHE A 85 -5.36 -4.30 -5.36
CA PHE A 85 -5.22 -2.85 -5.40
C PHE A 85 -4.67 -2.35 -6.75
N SER A 86 -3.59 -2.96 -7.27
CA SER A 86 -3.00 -2.63 -8.57
C SER A 86 -3.96 -2.88 -9.73
N LYS A 87 -4.70 -4.00 -9.71
CA LYS A 87 -5.71 -4.31 -10.72
C LYS A 87 -6.81 -3.26 -10.78
N GLU A 88 -7.33 -2.84 -9.63
CA GLU A 88 -8.36 -1.80 -9.56
C GLU A 88 -7.84 -0.44 -10.05
N ILE A 89 -6.59 -0.10 -9.77
CA ILE A 89 -5.96 1.13 -10.29
C ILE A 89 -5.88 1.08 -11.81
N LYS A 90 -5.38 -0.03 -12.38
CA LYS A 90 -5.28 -0.23 -13.83
C LYS A 90 -6.65 -0.14 -14.52
N ALA A 91 -7.68 -0.72 -13.91
CA ALA A 91 -9.04 -0.62 -14.44
C ALA A 91 -9.55 0.83 -14.42
N LEU A 92 -9.37 1.53 -13.30
CA LEU A 92 -9.77 2.92 -13.13
C LEU A 92 -9.02 3.88 -14.07
N THR A 93 -7.71 3.72 -14.21
CA THR A 93 -6.90 4.57 -15.11
C THR A 93 -7.27 4.30 -16.57
N LYS A 94 -7.53 3.04 -16.94
CA LYS A 94 -8.08 2.70 -18.26
C LYS A 94 -9.41 3.40 -18.53
N MET A 95 -10.37 3.34 -17.60
CA MET A 95 -11.67 4.00 -17.77
C MET A 95 -11.53 5.51 -17.97
N TYR A 96 -10.63 6.17 -17.24
CA TYR A 96 -10.36 7.60 -17.44
C TYR A 96 -9.62 7.88 -18.76
N LYS A 97 -8.71 7.00 -19.20
CA LYS A 97 -8.07 7.10 -20.53
C LYS A 97 -9.11 6.97 -21.64
N ASP A 98 -10.04 6.03 -21.52
CA ASP A 98 -11.13 5.84 -22.48
C ASP A 98 -12.07 7.07 -22.48
N ALA A 99 -12.37 7.64 -21.32
CA ALA A 99 -13.11 8.91 -21.20
C ALA A 99 -12.38 10.09 -21.87
N CYS A 100 -11.05 10.15 -21.79
CA CYS A 100 -10.29 11.16 -22.52
C CYS A 100 -10.44 11.03 -24.03
N LEU A 101 -10.54 9.80 -24.56
CA LEU A 101 -10.73 9.56 -25.99
C LEU A 101 -12.14 9.88 -26.47
N SER A 102 -13.13 9.73 -25.58
CA SER A 102 -14.55 10.01 -25.88
C SER A 102 -14.97 11.45 -25.56
N TYR A 103 -14.06 12.28 -25.05
CA TYR A 103 -14.32 13.69 -24.73
C TYR A 103 -14.60 14.49 -26.01
N SER A 104 -15.76 15.16 -26.07
CA SER A 104 -16.18 16.00 -27.20
C SER A 104 -16.29 17.48 -26.84
N GLY A 105 -16.11 17.84 -25.57
CA GLY A 105 -16.25 19.21 -25.08
C GLY A 105 -17.72 19.61 -24.84
N GLU A 106 -18.60 18.62 -24.71
CA GLU A 106 -20.01 18.86 -24.40
C GLU A 106 -20.19 19.47 -23.01
N LYS A 107 -21.35 20.10 -22.81
CA LYS A 107 -21.67 20.82 -21.57
C LYS A 107 -21.53 19.90 -20.35
N GLY A 108 -20.57 20.21 -19.49
CA GLY A 108 -20.31 19.49 -18.24
C GLY A 108 -19.20 18.44 -18.31
N GLU A 109 -18.75 18.05 -19.51
CA GLU A 109 -17.67 17.07 -19.67
C GLU A 109 -16.34 17.56 -19.10
N LEU A 110 -16.00 18.84 -19.37
CA LEU A 110 -14.80 19.48 -18.83
C LEU A 110 -14.78 19.43 -17.29
N SER A 111 -15.91 19.70 -16.65
CA SER A 111 -16.01 19.62 -15.19
C SER A 111 -15.83 18.19 -14.68
N ALA A 112 -16.41 17.20 -15.39
CA ALA A 112 -16.29 15.79 -15.03
C ALA A 112 -14.84 15.27 -15.18
N ILE A 113 -14.13 15.65 -16.25
CA ILE A 113 -12.75 15.21 -16.47
C ILE A 113 -11.77 15.90 -15.50
N LEU A 114 -12.03 17.16 -15.14
CA LEU A 114 -11.28 17.85 -14.09
C LEU A 114 -11.48 17.21 -12.71
N GLU A 115 -12.70 16.74 -12.42
CA GLU A 115 -12.98 15.97 -11.22
C GLU A 115 -12.21 14.63 -11.21
N ALA A 116 -12.15 13.95 -12.35
CA ALA A 116 -11.34 12.74 -12.52
C ALA A 116 -9.85 12.99 -12.26
N ARG A 117 -9.29 14.09 -12.77
CA ARG A 117 -7.91 14.51 -12.46
C ARG A 117 -7.68 14.69 -10.96
N LYS A 118 -8.58 15.39 -10.27
CA LYS A 118 -8.49 15.59 -8.81
C LYS A 118 -8.48 14.26 -8.06
N ARG A 119 -9.29 13.30 -8.50
CA ARG A 119 -9.37 11.95 -7.94
C ARG A 119 -8.09 11.15 -8.15
N LEU A 120 -7.48 11.24 -9.33
CA LEU A 120 -6.20 10.61 -9.64
C LEU A 120 -5.05 11.21 -8.83
N LEU A 121 -5.01 12.54 -8.66
CA LEU A 121 -4.01 13.21 -7.82
C LEU A 121 -4.10 12.78 -6.35
N TYR A 122 -5.32 12.65 -5.83
CA TYR A 122 -5.52 12.09 -4.50
C TYR A 122 -4.99 10.65 -4.40
N LEU A 123 -5.28 9.82 -5.41
CA LEU A 123 -4.82 8.44 -5.45
C LEU A 123 -3.28 8.34 -5.52
N ASP A 124 -2.62 9.15 -6.36
CA ASP A 124 -1.16 9.26 -6.40
C ASP A 124 -0.58 9.57 -5.02
N ALA A 125 -1.13 10.57 -4.32
CA ALA A 125 -0.71 10.93 -2.97
C ALA A 125 -0.91 9.79 -1.96
N VAL A 126 -2.01 9.04 -2.07
CA VAL A 126 -2.30 7.87 -1.24
C VAL A 126 -1.29 6.75 -1.49
N ILE A 127 -0.97 6.45 -2.75
CA ILE A 127 0.02 5.43 -3.12
C ILE A 127 1.41 5.82 -2.60
N ARG A 128 1.81 7.09 -2.71
CA ARG A 128 3.09 7.57 -2.14
C ARG A 128 3.15 7.37 -0.63
N LYS A 129 2.09 7.75 0.09
CA LYS A 129 1.99 7.52 1.54
C LYS A 129 2.10 6.04 1.89
N PHE A 130 1.46 5.17 1.11
CA PHE A 130 1.56 3.72 1.26
C PHE A 130 3.02 3.27 1.10
N ARG A 131 3.70 3.63 0.00
CA ARG A 131 5.13 3.29 -0.22
C ARG A 131 6.02 3.74 0.93
N HIS A 132 5.80 4.95 1.48
CA HIS A 132 6.55 5.42 2.65
C HIS A 132 6.35 4.53 3.89
N LYS A 133 5.11 4.09 4.16
CA LYS A 133 4.83 3.16 5.28
C LYS A 133 5.53 1.82 5.09
N ILE A 134 5.52 1.29 3.86
CA ILE A 134 6.20 0.03 3.51
C ILE A 134 7.72 0.14 3.68
N ASN A 135 8.33 1.22 3.20
CA ASN A 135 9.77 1.45 3.38
C ASN A 135 10.16 1.57 4.86
N SER A 136 9.36 2.29 5.64
CA SER A 136 9.56 2.40 7.09
C SER A 136 9.47 1.02 7.77
N LEU A 137 8.47 0.22 7.39
CA LEU A 137 8.30 -1.14 7.92
C LEU A 137 9.47 -2.05 7.55
N GLN A 138 9.94 -1.98 6.30
CA GLN A 138 11.09 -2.73 5.81
C GLN A 138 12.35 -2.41 6.60
N GLN A 139 12.62 -1.13 6.88
CA GLN A 139 13.77 -0.71 7.66
C GLN A 139 13.73 -1.29 9.08
N MET A 140 12.59 -1.18 9.77
CA MET A 140 12.41 -1.76 11.10
C MET A 140 12.60 -3.28 11.09
N ASN A 141 11.90 -4.01 10.22
CA ASN A 141 11.95 -5.47 10.23
C ASN A 141 13.32 -6.00 9.79
N ASN A 142 14.05 -5.31 8.92
CA ASN A 142 15.43 -5.67 8.56
C ASN A 142 16.36 -5.69 9.77
N ILE A 143 16.22 -4.73 10.68
CA ILE A 143 16.93 -4.70 11.95
C ILE A 143 16.49 -5.89 12.80
N LEU A 144 15.18 -6.08 13.01
CA LEU A 144 14.67 -7.17 13.86
C LEU A 144 15.09 -8.57 13.38
N PHE A 145 15.23 -8.78 12.07
CA PHE A 145 15.71 -10.04 11.50
C PHE A 145 17.16 -10.40 11.87
N SER A 146 18.00 -9.45 12.31
CA SER A 146 19.33 -9.79 12.82
C SER A 146 19.31 -10.30 14.26
N PHE A 147 18.26 -10.01 15.02
CA PHE A 147 18.16 -10.32 16.45
C PHE A 147 17.44 -11.64 16.77
N SER A 148 16.82 -12.30 15.79
CA SER A 148 16.08 -13.55 16.05
C SER A 148 16.17 -14.54 14.88
N GLU A 149 16.57 -15.79 15.20
CA GLU A 149 16.52 -16.92 14.26
C GLU A 149 15.10 -17.27 13.85
N GLU A 150 14.13 -17.08 14.73
CA GLU A 150 12.72 -17.33 14.44
C GLU A 150 12.24 -16.39 13.32
N LEU A 151 12.58 -15.11 13.41
CA LEU A 151 12.22 -14.13 12.38
C LEU A 151 12.98 -14.37 11.06
N LYS A 152 14.19 -14.97 11.09
CA LYS A 152 14.91 -15.33 9.86
C LYS A 152 14.14 -16.32 8.99
N ARG A 153 13.28 -17.17 9.57
CA ARG A 153 12.47 -18.15 8.83
C ARG A 153 11.45 -17.47 7.90
N VAL A 154 10.89 -16.35 8.32
CA VAL A 154 9.85 -15.60 7.57
C VAL A 154 10.43 -14.46 6.71
N LYS A 155 11.73 -14.15 6.88
CA LYS A 155 12.43 -13.05 6.22
C LYS A 155 12.39 -13.13 4.69
N LYS A 156 12.53 -14.35 4.13
CA LYS A 156 12.62 -14.55 2.68
C LYS A 156 11.32 -14.13 2.00
N ASP A 157 10.19 -14.67 2.46
CA ASP A 157 8.87 -14.35 1.92
C ASP A 157 8.50 -12.90 2.17
N TYR A 158 8.85 -12.36 3.34
CA TYR A 158 8.68 -10.95 3.63
C TYR A 158 9.40 -10.05 2.63
N LYS A 159 10.68 -10.30 2.35
CA LYS A 159 11.44 -9.54 1.34
C LYS A 159 10.84 -9.66 -0.06
N ARG A 160 10.44 -10.86 -0.47
CA ARG A 160 9.78 -11.09 -1.77
C ARG A 160 8.50 -10.24 -1.88
N ASN A 161 7.67 -10.28 -0.85
CA ASN A 161 6.41 -9.56 -0.80
C ASN A 161 6.60 -8.04 -0.80
N LEU A 162 7.60 -7.51 -0.09
CA LEU A 162 7.89 -6.07 -0.13
C LEU A 162 8.39 -5.61 -1.50
N ILE A 163 9.17 -6.42 -2.21
CA ILE A 163 9.59 -6.12 -3.59
C ILE A 163 8.37 -6.06 -4.49
N LEU A 164 7.49 -7.07 -4.41
CA LEU A 164 6.23 -7.09 -5.15
C LEU A 164 5.40 -5.84 -4.84
N VAL A 165 5.21 -5.50 -3.55
CA VAL A 165 4.43 -4.33 -3.16
C VAL A 165 5.01 -3.05 -3.75
N ASN A 166 6.33 -2.86 -3.63
CA ASN A 166 6.98 -1.66 -4.18
C ASN A 166 6.87 -1.58 -5.70
N SER A 167 7.00 -2.72 -6.41
CA SER A 167 6.85 -2.79 -7.87
C SER A 167 5.44 -2.42 -8.30
N GLU A 168 4.42 -3.05 -7.72
CA GLU A 168 3.02 -2.79 -8.07
C GLU A 168 2.59 -1.35 -7.76
N LEU A 169 3.04 -0.79 -6.63
CA LEU A 169 2.78 0.62 -6.29
C LEU A 169 3.52 1.58 -7.22
N ALA A 170 4.71 1.23 -7.72
CA ALA A 170 5.43 2.05 -8.69
C ALA A 170 4.70 2.10 -10.04
N ILE A 171 4.30 0.93 -10.56
CA ILE A 171 3.50 0.83 -11.79
C ILE A 171 2.19 1.62 -11.65
N SER A 172 1.51 1.49 -10.51
CA SER A 172 0.27 2.22 -10.23
C SER A 172 0.45 3.75 -10.25
N LEU A 173 1.60 4.26 -9.81
CA LEU A 173 1.91 5.70 -9.88
C LEU A 173 2.14 6.15 -11.33
N GLU A 174 2.83 5.35 -12.13
CA GLU A 174 3.05 5.63 -13.55
C GLU A 174 1.72 5.67 -14.31
N ASP A 175 0.83 4.70 -14.06
CA ASP A 175 -0.51 4.67 -14.65
C ASP A 175 -1.33 5.91 -14.28
N CYS A 176 -1.28 6.35 -13.01
CA CYS A 176 -1.94 7.57 -12.57
C CYS A 176 -1.34 8.81 -13.27
N ALA A 177 -0.01 8.93 -13.30
CA ALA A 177 0.69 10.08 -13.87
C ALA A 177 0.43 10.22 -15.38
N GLU A 178 0.47 9.12 -16.13
CA GLU A 178 0.16 9.12 -17.56
C GLU A 178 -1.29 9.57 -17.81
N THR A 179 -2.23 9.07 -17.00
CA THR A 179 -3.65 9.41 -17.13
C THR A 179 -3.92 10.87 -16.77
N ILE A 180 -3.28 11.38 -15.70
CA ILE A 180 -3.36 12.80 -15.33
C ILE A 180 -2.85 13.67 -16.49
N ARG A 181 -1.70 13.34 -17.07
CA ARG A 181 -1.14 14.08 -18.20
C ARG A 181 -2.09 14.08 -19.41
N LYS A 182 -2.76 12.95 -19.69
CA LYS A 182 -3.77 12.87 -20.76
C LYS A 182 -4.94 13.81 -20.51
N ILE A 183 -5.45 13.87 -19.28
CA ILE A 183 -6.53 14.80 -18.92
C ILE A 183 -6.07 16.26 -19.05
N GLU A 184 -4.84 16.57 -18.64
CA GLU A 184 -4.28 17.93 -18.72
C GLU A 184 -4.13 18.44 -20.16
N LEU A 185 -4.00 17.55 -21.15
CA LEU A 185 -3.95 17.89 -22.57
C LEU A 185 -5.33 18.18 -23.19
N LEU A 186 -6.43 17.91 -22.48
CA LEU A 186 -7.80 18.19 -22.93
C LEU A 186 -8.31 19.57 -22.47
N ASN A 187 -7.63 20.19 -21.51
CA ASN A 187 -7.84 21.57 -21.07
C ASN A 187 -7.11 22.55 -21.99
#